data_AF-A0A352A039-F1
#
_entry.id   AF-A0A352A039-F1
#
_cell.length_a   1.000
_cell.length_b   1.000
_cell.length_c   1.000
_cell.angle_alpha   90.00
_cell.angle_beta   90.00
_cell.angle_gamma   90.00
#
_symmetry.space_group_name_H-M   'P 1'
#
loop_
_entity.id
_entity.type
_entity.pdbx_description
1 polymer ?
#
loop_
_entity_poly.entity_id
_entity_poly.type
_entity_poly.pdbx_seq_one_letter_code
_entity_poly.pdbx_strand_id
1 'polypeptide(L)'
;VRGQTSNGMNCDDGGTFDTPTHHITFRGITFGAMGATGNNDQLKLSGLDDFVVEDCIFEDGSAGGSGADMVGCHKGIFRRNTFRRLGSNCIQAKGGTQFIRIERNSFIDGGQRALNLGGSTGLAFFRPQDARFEAADLTVVANLFVRSVTPMAYVGAVRVTVTNNTIIDPERWVFRILQETVDTSRFLPCGDNVFQNNLVVFRSTISRHVNIGANTAPSSFTLRNNLWYNVDAPASSRPQEAQLTQTSSIYGSDPLLRGYATGDYRPQPSSPVKGAGIATPDAVRDFAGRTYANPPSIGAYEADEMTSVGDWQHPSSVHAMRTPDGWWLTVAQDMLPVRIRVVDVRGVLRGGVTLENQRTFVPTSPSEFVIVDP
;
A
#
# COMPACT_ATOMS: atom_id res chain seq x y z
N VAL A 1 10.69 8.07 16.42
CA VAL A 1 11.91 8.73 15.87
C VAL A 1 11.48 10.02 15.18
N ARG A 2 11.90 11.20 15.69
CA ARG A 2 11.50 12.51 15.16
C ARG A 2 12.65 13.52 15.18
N GLY A 3 12.59 14.53 14.31
CA GLY A 3 13.50 15.69 14.31
C GLY A 3 14.94 15.40 13.87
N GLN A 4 15.20 14.24 13.26
CA GLN A 4 16.56 13.87 12.84
C GLN A 4 17.03 14.77 11.69
N THR A 5 18.29 15.19 11.75
CA THR A 5 18.95 16.05 10.74
C THR A 5 19.83 15.25 9.76
N SER A 6 19.84 13.93 9.93
CA SER A 6 20.34 12.91 9.01
C SER A 6 19.30 11.79 8.91
N ASN A 7 19.68 10.59 8.45
CA ASN A 7 18.81 9.41 8.50
C ASN A 7 18.17 9.23 9.89
N GLY A 8 16.93 8.75 9.91
CA GLY A 8 16.16 8.58 11.13
C GLY A 8 16.76 7.50 12.05
N MET A 9 17.01 6.33 11.47
CA MET A 9 17.63 5.18 12.13
C MET A 9 18.41 4.39 11.08
N ASN A 10 19.65 4.04 11.39
CA ASN A 10 20.45 3.10 10.60
C ASN A 10 20.50 1.75 11.34
N CYS A 11 20.35 0.67 10.59
CA CYS A 11 20.67 -0.69 11.02
C CYS A 11 21.47 -1.34 9.89
N ASP A 12 22.67 -1.82 10.19
CA ASP A 12 23.59 -2.32 9.17
C ASP A 12 24.43 -3.51 9.66
N ASP A 13 25.08 -4.16 8.70
CA ASP A 13 26.04 -5.27 8.86
C ASP A 13 27.43 -4.81 9.34
N GLY A 14 27.61 -3.56 9.78
CA GLY A 14 28.90 -2.99 10.18
C GLY A 14 29.92 -2.91 9.05
N GLY A 15 29.52 -3.11 7.78
CA GLY A 15 30.42 -3.24 6.64
C GLY A 15 31.04 -4.62 6.46
N THR A 16 30.61 -5.62 7.25
CA THR A 16 31.07 -7.01 7.15
C THR A 16 30.06 -7.84 6.37
N PHE A 17 30.25 -7.94 5.05
CA PHE A 17 29.24 -8.48 4.13
C PHE A 17 29.00 -9.99 4.31
N ASP A 18 29.96 -10.71 4.89
CA ASP A 18 29.86 -12.14 5.19
C ASP A 18 29.11 -12.43 6.51
N THR A 19 28.81 -11.40 7.30
CA THR A 19 28.12 -11.52 8.60
C THR A 19 26.95 -10.54 8.65
N PRO A 20 25.83 -10.85 7.96
CA PRO A 20 24.67 -9.97 7.92
C PRO A 20 24.06 -9.77 9.31
N THR A 21 23.55 -8.56 9.55
CA THR A 21 22.73 -8.30 10.73
C THR A 21 21.40 -9.02 10.57
N HIS A 22 21.02 -9.88 11.52
CA HIS A 22 19.86 -10.75 11.31
C HIS A 22 18.91 -10.84 12.49
N HIS A 23 17.69 -11.30 12.22
CA HIS A 23 16.65 -11.53 13.23
C HIS A 23 16.22 -10.25 13.96
N ILE A 24 16.09 -9.15 13.22
CA ILE A 24 15.70 -7.84 13.74
C ILE A 24 14.21 -7.60 13.52
N THR A 25 13.52 -7.06 14.53
CA THR A 25 12.13 -6.62 14.42
C THR A 25 12.00 -5.15 14.75
N PHE A 26 11.45 -4.38 13.82
CA PHE A 26 10.97 -3.02 14.00
C PHE A 26 9.45 -3.09 14.12
N ARG A 27 8.90 -2.83 15.32
CA ARG A 27 7.47 -2.96 15.59
C ARG A 27 6.92 -1.73 16.29
N GLY A 28 5.80 -1.20 15.81
CA GLY A 28 5.09 -0.11 16.49
C GLY A 28 5.85 1.22 16.52
N ILE A 29 6.81 1.42 15.61
CA ILE A 29 7.64 2.62 15.59
C ILE A 29 6.99 3.69 14.71
N THR A 30 6.91 4.92 15.20
CA THR A 30 6.58 6.10 14.39
C THR A 30 7.84 6.87 14.02
N PHE A 31 8.13 6.95 12.73
CA PHE A 31 9.11 7.84 12.12
C PHE A 31 8.38 9.05 11.53
N GLY A 32 8.75 10.25 11.93
CA GLY A 32 8.20 11.43 11.26
C GLY A 32 8.81 12.76 11.67
N ALA A 33 8.30 13.85 11.08
CA ALA A 33 8.85 15.20 11.25
C ALA A 33 10.37 15.23 11.02
N MET A 34 10.80 14.79 9.83
CA MET A 34 12.21 14.77 9.46
C MET A 34 12.76 16.22 9.41
N GLY A 35 13.83 16.49 10.15
CA GLY A 35 14.54 17.78 10.12
C GLY A 35 15.59 17.87 9.02
N ALA A 36 15.92 16.73 8.40
CA ALA A 36 16.85 16.61 7.29
C ALA A 36 16.20 16.97 5.94
N THR A 37 16.98 17.57 5.04
CA THR A 37 16.61 17.78 3.63
C THR A 37 17.43 16.85 2.72
N GLY A 38 17.07 16.76 1.44
CA GLY A 38 17.78 15.88 0.50
C GLY A 38 17.54 14.39 0.75
N ASN A 39 18.53 13.55 0.42
CA ASN A 39 18.44 12.09 0.49
C ASN A 39 18.76 11.57 1.90
N ASN A 40 17.77 11.59 2.79
CA ASN A 40 17.87 11.10 4.16
C ASN A 40 16.70 10.17 4.46
N ASP A 41 17.00 8.90 4.74
CA ASP A 41 16.01 7.86 4.90
C ASP A 41 15.49 7.83 6.35
N GLN A 42 14.18 7.62 6.55
CA GLN A 42 13.64 7.46 7.90
C GLN A 42 14.16 6.18 8.58
N LEU A 43 14.28 5.10 7.81
CA LEU A 43 14.92 3.84 8.20
C LEU A 43 15.87 3.39 7.10
N LYS A 44 17.17 3.33 7.40
CA LYS A 44 18.20 2.80 6.50
C LYS A 44 18.61 1.41 6.94
N LEU A 45 18.44 0.43 6.07
CA LEU A 45 18.81 -0.96 6.27
C LEU A 45 19.93 -1.34 5.29
N SER A 46 21.03 -1.90 5.76
CA SER A 46 22.14 -2.32 4.89
C SER A 46 22.70 -3.68 5.31
N GLY A 47 22.61 -4.69 4.46
CA GLY A 47 23.13 -6.04 4.77
C GLY A 47 22.33 -6.78 5.86
N LEU A 48 21.01 -6.58 5.91
CA LEU A 48 20.16 -7.29 6.86
C LEU A 48 19.59 -8.58 6.27
N ASP A 49 19.57 -9.65 7.06
CA ASP A 49 18.85 -10.89 6.77
C ASP A 49 17.74 -11.13 7.80
N ASP A 50 16.66 -11.82 7.43
CA ASP A 50 15.64 -12.29 8.37
C ASP A 50 15.10 -11.18 9.30
N PHE A 51 14.42 -10.18 8.72
CA PHE A 51 13.94 -9.02 9.47
C PHE A 51 12.45 -8.73 9.24
N VAL A 52 11.83 -8.05 10.20
CA VAL A 52 10.42 -7.66 10.13
C VAL A 52 10.28 -6.17 10.44
N VAL A 53 9.59 -5.44 9.57
CA VAL A 53 9.08 -4.09 9.82
C VAL A 53 7.56 -4.19 9.84
N GLU A 54 6.96 -4.03 11.01
CA GLU A 54 5.51 -4.18 11.13
C GLU A 54 4.83 -3.18 12.05
N ASP A 55 3.57 -2.88 11.73
CA ASP A 55 2.74 -1.98 12.52
C ASP A 55 3.42 -0.61 12.76
N CYS A 56 4.29 -0.18 11.85
CA CYS A 56 5.02 1.09 11.92
C CYS A 56 4.34 2.19 11.10
N ILE A 57 4.64 3.44 11.46
CA ILE A 57 4.17 4.63 10.75
C ILE A 57 5.38 5.42 10.27
N PHE A 58 5.41 5.74 8.99
CA PHE A 58 6.39 6.57 8.31
C PHE A 58 5.66 7.78 7.74
N GLU A 59 5.91 8.97 8.28
CA GLU A 59 5.18 10.18 7.88
C GLU A 59 6.09 11.39 7.71
N ASP A 60 5.80 12.25 6.74
CA ASP A 60 6.48 13.54 6.57
C ASP A 60 8.02 13.37 6.47
N GLY A 61 8.43 12.57 5.47
CA GLY A 61 9.84 12.26 5.18
C GLY A 61 10.58 13.39 4.45
N SER A 62 11.90 13.26 4.29
CA SER A 62 12.67 14.24 3.53
C SER A 62 12.32 14.18 2.04
N ALA A 63 12.42 15.31 1.34
CA ALA A 63 12.06 15.42 -0.07
C ALA A 63 12.79 14.44 -1.00
N GLY A 64 14.05 14.11 -0.68
CA GLY A 64 14.89 13.21 -1.48
C GLY A 64 15.05 11.80 -0.92
N GLY A 65 14.58 11.53 0.30
CA GLY A 65 14.80 10.26 1.00
C GLY A 65 13.62 9.29 0.90
N SER A 66 13.82 8.12 1.50
CA SER A 66 12.83 7.05 1.58
C SER A 66 12.26 6.90 3.01
N GLY A 67 11.05 6.36 3.12
CA GLY A 67 10.56 5.85 4.41
C GLY A 67 11.45 4.71 4.93
N ALA A 68 11.68 3.70 4.10
CA ALA A 68 12.68 2.67 4.33
C ALA A 68 13.54 2.46 3.07
N ASP A 69 14.86 2.45 3.22
CA ASP A 69 15.79 2.14 2.13
C ASP A 69 16.65 0.94 2.52
N MET A 70 16.62 -0.09 1.68
CA MET A 70 17.37 -1.33 1.83
C MET A 70 18.49 -1.40 0.80
N VAL A 71 19.69 -1.74 1.26
CA VAL A 71 20.83 -2.08 0.40
C VAL A 71 21.31 -3.48 0.74
N GLY A 72 21.15 -4.42 -0.20
CA GLY A 72 21.57 -5.82 -0.06
C GLY A 72 20.96 -6.53 1.16
N CYS A 73 19.65 -6.36 1.37
CA CYS A 73 18.94 -7.03 2.46
C CYS A 73 18.18 -8.26 1.95
N HIS A 74 17.98 -9.29 2.78
CA HIS A 74 17.31 -10.52 2.39
C HIS A 74 16.26 -10.97 3.40
N LYS A 75 15.27 -11.75 2.93
CA LYS A 75 14.25 -12.42 3.76
C LYS A 75 13.50 -11.47 4.72
N GLY A 76 13.24 -10.26 4.24
CA GLY A 76 12.55 -9.22 4.99
C GLY A 76 11.03 -9.25 4.82
N ILE A 77 10.29 -8.82 5.84
CA ILE A 77 8.84 -8.64 5.77
C ILE A 77 8.46 -7.22 6.18
N PHE A 78 7.78 -6.50 5.30
CA PHE A 78 7.08 -5.27 5.60
C PHE A 78 5.59 -5.57 5.67
N ARG A 79 4.96 -5.45 6.86
CA ARG A 79 3.52 -5.69 6.97
C ARG A 79 2.77 -4.72 7.87
N ARG A 80 1.53 -4.38 7.48
CA ARG A 80 0.63 -3.52 8.26
C ARG A 80 1.24 -2.15 8.63
N ASN A 81 2.18 -1.67 7.83
CA ASN A 81 2.76 -0.34 8.01
C ASN A 81 1.93 0.72 7.28
N THR A 82 2.04 1.97 7.72
CA THR A 82 1.50 3.14 7.02
C THR A 82 2.62 4.07 6.62
N PHE A 83 2.69 4.36 5.33
CA PHE A 83 3.56 5.39 4.76
C PHE A 83 2.68 6.54 4.26
N ARG A 84 2.93 7.76 4.74
CA ARG A 84 2.17 8.94 4.32
C ARG A 84 2.99 10.21 4.11
N ARG A 85 2.80 10.87 2.95
CA ARG A 85 3.50 12.11 2.59
C ARG A 85 5.02 11.94 2.63
N LEU A 86 5.51 11.05 1.78
CA LEU A 86 6.95 10.79 1.62
C LEU A 86 7.50 11.62 0.45
N GLY A 87 8.82 11.83 0.43
CA GLY A 87 9.49 12.61 -0.62
C GLY A 87 9.80 11.80 -1.88
N SER A 88 10.91 11.06 -1.87
CA SER A 88 11.28 10.22 -3.02
C SER A 88 10.46 8.94 -3.03
N ASN A 89 10.60 8.13 -1.97
CA ASN A 89 9.99 6.79 -1.95
C ASN A 89 9.40 6.45 -0.58
N CYS A 90 8.47 5.49 -0.53
CA CYS A 90 8.09 4.87 0.73
C CYS A 90 9.05 3.75 1.09
N ILE A 91 9.26 2.79 0.17
CA ILE A 91 10.23 1.71 0.32
C ILE A 91 11.13 1.66 -0.92
N GLN A 92 12.43 1.59 -0.70
CA GLN A 92 13.43 1.31 -1.73
C GLN A 92 14.17 0.01 -1.42
N ALA A 93 14.27 -0.88 -2.40
CA ALA A 93 14.98 -2.16 -2.29
C ALA A 93 16.06 -2.21 -3.36
N LYS A 94 17.35 -2.19 -3.02
CA LYS A 94 18.42 -2.16 -4.03
C LYS A 94 19.68 -2.92 -3.60
N GLY A 95 20.72 -2.94 -4.43
CA GLY A 95 22.02 -3.48 -4.06
C GLY A 95 22.05 -4.99 -3.82
N GLY A 96 21.26 -5.75 -4.59
CA GLY A 96 21.15 -7.21 -4.47
C GLY A 96 20.05 -7.68 -3.51
N THR A 97 19.22 -6.76 -3.01
CA THR A 97 18.11 -7.08 -2.09
C THR A 97 17.17 -8.15 -2.67
N GLN A 98 16.88 -9.21 -1.90
CA GLN A 98 16.15 -10.37 -2.40
C GLN A 98 15.18 -10.96 -1.36
N PHE A 99 14.14 -11.67 -1.79
CA PHE A 99 13.21 -12.37 -0.89
C PHE A 99 12.48 -11.45 0.10
N ILE A 100 12.12 -10.24 -0.32
CA ILE A 100 11.36 -9.30 0.51
C ILE A 100 9.88 -9.46 0.23
N ARG A 101 9.08 -9.58 1.30
CA ARG A 101 7.62 -9.56 1.24
C ARG A 101 7.09 -8.23 1.76
N ILE A 102 6.35 -7.51 0.92
CA ILE A 102 5.69 -6.25 1.25
C ILE A 102 4.19 -6.51 1.20
N GLU A 103 3.55 -6.66 2.35
CA GLU A 103 2.14 -7.04 2.41
C GLU A 103 1.27 -6.15 3.30
N ARG A 104 0.02 -5.91 2.90
CA ARG A 104 -0.98 -5.26 3.77
C ARG A 104 -0.54 -3.90 4.31
N ASN A 105 0.28 -3.15 3.57
CA ASN A 105 0.72 -1.81 3.91
C ASN A 105 -0.15 -0.76 3.21
N SER A 106 -0.23 0.42 3.81
CA SER A 106 -0.85 1.61 3.20
C SER A 106 0.23 2.57 2.73
N PHE A 107 0.14 2.99 1.47
CA PHE A 107 1.00 4.01 0.86
C PHE A 107 0.13 5.17 0.39
N ILE A 108 0.16 6.29 1.09
CA ILE A 108 -0.71 7.45 0.85
C ILE A 108 0.18 8.64 0.56
N ASP A 109 0.03 9.35 -0.56
CA ASP A 109 0.99 10.41 -0.91
C ASP A 109 2.43 9.87 -0.95
N GLY A 110 2.64 8.78 -1.68
CA GLY A 110 3.86 7.99 -1.58
C GLY A 110 5.12 8.63 -2.19
N GLY A 111 5.06 9.89 -2.61
CA GLY A 111 6.17 10.63 -3.22
C GLY A 111 6.38 10.33 -4.70
N GLN A 112 7.63 10.39 -5.15
CA GLN A 112 8.00 10.14 -6.56
C GLN A 112 7.79 8.69 -6.98
N ARG A 113 8.13 7.72 -6.13
CA ARG A 113 7.99 6.28 -6.40
C ARG A 113 7.62 5.58 -5.09
N ALA A 114 6.34 5.28 -4.85
CA ALA A 114 5.94 4.72 -3.54
C ALA A 114 6.74 3.45 -3.21
N LEU A 115 6.85 2.53 -4.17
CA LEU A 115 7.86 1.48 -4.17
C LEU A 115 8.90 1.72 -5.26
N ASN A 116 10.18 1.82 -4.87
CA ASN A 116 11.31 1.76 -5.79
C ASN A 116 11.97 0.38 -5.66
N LEU A 117 11.56 -0.55 -6.53
CA LEU A 117 11.97 -1.94 -6.55
C LEU A 117 13.21 -2.04 -7.44
N GLY A 118 14.36 -1.87 -6.82
CA GLY A 118 15.67 -1.71 -7.44
C GLY A 118 16.19 -0.27 -7.30
N GLY A 119 17.10 0.13 -8.19
CA GLY A 119 17.66 1.49 -8.17
C GLY A 119 19.02 1.58 -8.85
N SER A 120 19.90 2.38 -8.27
CA SER A 120 21.32 2.45 -8.61
C SER A 120 22.15 2.33 -7.34
N THR A 121 22.96 1.27 -7.28
CA THR A 121 23.85 0.99 -6.16
C THR A 121 25.30 1.00 -6.62
N GLY A 122 26.17 1.64 -5.85
CA GLY A 122 27.61 1.54 -6.11
C GLY A 122 28.06 0.08 -5.99
N LEU A 123 28.87 -0.39 -6.94
CA LEU A 123 29.21 -1.81 -7.07
C LEU A 123 29.76 -2.43 -5.77
N ALA A 124 30.51 -1.66 -4.98
CA ALA A 124 31.09 -2.08 -3.70
C ALA A 124 30.07 -2.28 -2.56
N PHE A 125 28.78 -1.98 -2.78
CA PHE A 125 27.74 -2.08 -1.75
C PHE A 125 26.72 -3.19 -2.04
N PHE A 126 26.93 -3.99 -3.08
CA PHE A 126 26.04 -5.11 -3.36
C PHE A 126 26.23 -6.22 -2.32
N ARG A 127 25.14 -6.80 -1.85
CA ARG A 127 25.16 -8.07 -1.12
C ARG A 127 24.23 -9.06 -1.84
N PRO A 128 24.73 -10.25 -2.23
CA PRO A 128 26.15 -10.58 -2.36
C PRO A 128 26.87 -9.69 -3.40
N GLN A 129 28.20 -9.62 -3.31
CA GLN A 129 29.02 -8.71 -4.11
C GLN A 129 28.92 -8.93 -5.62
N ASP A 130 28.55 -10.14 -6.05
CA ASP A 130 28.40 -10.58 -7.44
C ASP A 130 26.94 -10.62 -7.92
N ALA A 131 25.99 -10.09 -7.13
CA ALA A 131 24.58 -10.01 -7.51
C ALA A 131 24.38 -9.37 -8.89
N ARG A 132 23.46 -9.95 -9.67
CA ARG A 132 23.21 -9.62 -11.10
C ARG A 132 21.96 -8.77 -11.31
N PHE A 133 21.42 -8.21 -10.25
CA PHE A 133 20.20 -7.42 -10.22
C PHE A 133 20.26 -6.44 -9.05
N GLU A 134 19.53 -5.33 -9.13
CA GLU A 134 19.39 -4.40 -8.00
C GLU A 134 18.46 -4.97 -6.93
N ALA A 135 17.36 -5.59 -7.37
CA ALA A 135 16.45 -6.33 -6.50
C ALA A 135 15.86 -7.54 -7.23
N ALA A 136 15.60 -8.64 -6.54
CA ALA A 136 14.91 -9.77 -7.13
C ALA A 136 14.07 -10.60 -6.17
N ASP A 137 13.12 -11.39 -6.69
CA ASP A 137 12.33 -12.32 -5.86
C ASP A 137 11.56 -11.60 -4.74
N LEU A 138 10.99 -10.43 -5.06
CA LEU A 138 10.14 -9.65 -4.17
C LEU A 138 8.68 -10.04 -4.38
N THR A 139 7.90 -10.03 -3.30
CA THR A 139 6.44 -10.16 -3.35
C THR A 139 5.78 -8.92 -2.77
N VAL A 140 5.01 -8.20 -3.57
CA VAL A 140 4.21 -7.05 -3.17
C VAL A 140 2.74 -7.43 -3.27
N VAL A 141 2.07 -7.61 -2.13
CA VAL A 141 0.74 -8.21 -2.11
C VAL A 141 -0.25 -7.60 -1.12
N ALA A 142 -1.51 -7.47 -1.52
CA ALA A 142 -2.57 -6.98 -0.63
C ALA A 142 -2.29 -5.59 -0.03
N ASN A 143 -1.54 -4.73 -0.73
CA ASN A 143 -1.29 -3.35 -0.30
C ASN A 143 -2.28 -2.37 -0.92
N LEU A 144 -2.47 -1.25 -0.22
CA LEU A 144 -3.27 -0.13 -0.69
C LEU A 144 -2.36 1.06 -1.04
N PHE A 145 -2.46 1.54 -2.27
CA PHE A 145 -1.78 2.74 -2.75
C PHE A 145 -2.82 3.81 -3.06
N VAL A 146 -2.65 5.01 -2.50
CA VAL A 146 -3.51 6.17 -2.71
C VAL A 146 -2.63 7.37 -3.03
N ARG A 147 -2.57 7.70 -4.31
CA ARG A 147 -1.72 8.75 -4.88
C ARG A 147 -0.21 8.55 -4.67
N SER A 148 0.51 8.86 -5.74
CA SER A 148 1.94 9.11 -5.83
C SER A 148 2.24 9.39 -7.30
N VAL A 149 3.39 9.97 -7.63
CA VAL A 149 3.78 10.18 -9.04
C VAL A 149 3.79 8.84 -9.78
N THR A 150 4.36 7.80 -9.16
CA THR A 150 4.10 6.41 -9.53
C THR A 150 4.03 5.49 -8.30
N PRO A 151 3.05 4.60 -8.21
CA PRO A 151 2.95 3.64 -7.12
C PRO A 151 4.11 2.63 -7.10
N MET A 152 4.57 2.18 -8.28
CA MET A 152 5.68 1.24 -8.38
C MET A 152 6.65 1.61 -9.49
N ALA A 153 7.94 1.52 -9.20
CA ALA A 153 9.00 1.54 -10.20
C ALA A 153 9.83 0.26 -10.07
N TYR A 154 9.90 -0.52 -11.15
CA TYR A 154 10.84 -1.62 -11.30
C TYR A 154 12.11 -1.07 -11.93
N VAL A 155 13.25 -1.15 -11.23
CA VAL A 155 14.48 -0.44 -11.61
C VAL A 155 15.67 -1.41 -11.57
N GLY A 156 15.94 -2.10 -12.67
CA GLY A 156 16.92 -3.19 -12.68
C GLY A 156 16.49 -4.39 -11.80
N ALA A 157 15.18 -4.60 -11.67
CA ALA A 157 14.60 -5.67 -10.88
C ALA A 157 14.06 -6.83 -11.73
N VAL A 158 14.16 -8.04 -11.19
CA VAL A 158 13.73 -9.29 -11.85
C VAL A 158 12.99 -10.21 -10.89
N ARG A 159 12.09 -11.07 -11.40
CA ARG A 159 11.32 -12.04 -10.58
C ARG A 159 10.51 -11.39 -9.46
N VAL A 160 10.05 -10.16 -9.65
CA VAL A 160 9.18 -9.47 -8.70
C VAL A 160 7.72 -9.77 -9.03
N THR A 161 6.96 -10.22 -8.03
CA THR A 161 5.52 -10.42 -8.13
C THR A 161 4.78 -9.29 -7.42
N VAL A 162 4.01 -8.51 -8.18
CA VAL A 162 3.10 -7.49 -7.67
C VAL A 162 1.67 -7.96 -7.90
N THR A 163 0.98 -8.37 -6.84
CA THR A 163 -0.32 -9.01 -6.97
C THR A 163 -1.35 -8.60 -5.94
N ASN A 164 -2.63 -8.60 -6.32
CA ASN A 164 -3.72 -8.30 -5.39
C ASN A 164 -3.53 -6.97 -4.65
N ASN A 165 -2.97 -5.95 -5.28
CA ASN A 165 -2.89 -4.60 -4.70
C ASN A 165 -4.03 -3.73 -5.25
N THR A 166 -4.48 -2.76 -4.45
CA THR A 166 -5.41 -1.71 -4.89
C THR A 166 -4.65 -0.41 -5.07
N ILE A 167 -4.68 0.14 -6.27
CA ILE A 167 -3.99 1.36 -6.67
C ILE A 167 -5.04 2.39 -7.03
N ILE A 168 -5.04 3.51 -6.31
CA ILE A 168 -6.01 4.59 -6.45
C ILE A 168 -5.28 5.88 -6.81
N ASP A 169 -5.75 6.51 -7.90
CA ASP A 169 -5.34 7.84 -8.36
C ASP A 169 -3.81 8.05 -8.43
N PRO A 170 -3.06 7.17 -9.13
CA PRO A 170 -1.67 7.49 -9.46
C PRO A 170 -1.62 8.80 -10.24
N GLU A 171 -0.59 9.62 -10.02
CA GLU A 171 -0.59 11.01 -10.50
C GLU A 171 0.00 11.13 -11.90
N ARG A 172 0.96 10.27 -12.27
CA ARG A 172 1.63 10.35 -13.58
C ARG A 172 1.70 9.02 -14.33
N TRP A 173 2.05 7.95 -13.62
CA TRP A 173 2.18 6.60 -14.17
C TRP A 173 1.68 5.56 -13.18
N VAL A 174 1.05 4.49 -13.66
CA VAL A 174 0.66 3.36 -12.80
C VAL A 174 1.88 2.58 -12.34
N PHE A 175 2.82 2.32 -13.25
CA PHE A 175 4.15 1.87 -12.88
C PHE A 175 5.21 2.25 -13.91
N ARG A 176 6.49 2.06 -13.54
CA ARG A 176 7.65 2.31 -14.41
C ARG A 176 8.52 1.06 -14.55
N ILE A 177 9.12 0.88 -15.72
CA ILE A 177 10.15 -0.14 -15.99
C ILE A 177 11.41 0.60 -16.41
N LEU A 178 12.44 0.58 -15.57
CA LEU A 178 13.67 1.34 -15.75
C LEU A 178 14.90 0.44 -15.57
N GLN A 179 16.03 0.89 -16.10
CA GLN A 179 17.34 0.31 -15.88
C GLN A 179 18.31 1.45 -15.56
N GLU A 180 18.60 1.67 -14.28
CA GLU A 180 19.51 2.75 -13.86
C GLU A 180 20.96 2.27 -13.77
N THR A 181 21.20 1.01 -13.40
CA THR A 181 22.51 0.37 -13.46
C THR A 181 22.70 -0.34 -14.81
N VAL A 182 23.55 0.21 -15.68
CA VAL A 182 23.75 -0.27 -17.06
C VAL A 182 25.15 -0.86 -17.22
N ASP A 183 25.30 -2.13 -16.85
CA ASP A 183 26.45 -2.97 -17.17
C ASP A 183 25.93 -4.35 -17.60
N THR A 184 25.89 -4.56 -18.92
CA THR A 184 25.31 -5.76 -19.54
C THR A 184 26.18 -7.01 -19.36
N SER A 185 27.43 -6.87 -18.89
CA SER A 185 28.28 -8.02 -18.57
C SER A 185 27.88 -8.69 -17.26
N ARG A 186 27.22 -7.94 -16.37
CA ARG A 186 26.85 -8.37 -15.02
C ARG A 186 25.35 -8.39 -14.79
N PHE A 187 24.65 -7.31 -15.15
CA PHE A 187 23.25 -7.10 -14.76
C PHE A 187 22.28 -7.60 -15.81
N LEU A 188 21.26 -8.30 -15.34
CA LEU A 188 20.10 -8.63 -16.15
C LEU A 188 19.32 -7.35 -16.48
N PRO A 189 18.73 -7.24 -17.69
CA PRO A 189 17.79 -6.18 -17.98
C PRO A 189 16.54 -6.31 -17.09
N CYS A 190 15.99 -5.20 -16.65
CA CYS A 190 14.75 -5.15 -15.88
C CYS A 190 13.62 -5.84 -16.66
N GLY A 191 13.13 -6.95 -16.12
CA GLY A 191 12.37 -7.97 -16.86
C GLY A 191 11.94 -9.12 -15.97
N ASP A 192 11.19 -10.07 -16.52
CA ASP A 192 10.76 -11.28 -15.82
C ASP A 192 9.99 -10.98 -14.51
N ASN A 193 9.12 -9.97 -14.56
CA ASN A 193 8.30 -9.55 -13.43
C ASN A 193 6.81 -9.79 -13.72
N VAL A 194 6.03 -9.96 -12.65
CA VAL A 194 4.60 -10.24 -12.71
C VAL A 194 3.81 -9.07 -12.13
N PHE A 195 2.78 -8.63 -12.85
CA PHE A 195 1.78 -7.68 -12.37
C PHE A 195 0.39 -8.27 -12.61
N GLN A 196 -0.23 -8.84 -11.58
CA GLN A 196 -1.48 -9.60 -11.72
C GLN A 196 -2.49 -9.39 -10.61
N ASN A 197 -3.79 -9.61 -10.85
CA ASN A 197 -4.84 -9.46 -9.83
C ASN A 197 -4.88 -8.08 -9.17
N ASN A 198 -4.27 -7.04 -9.75
CA ASN A 198 -4.30 -5.70 -9.15
C ASN A 198 -5.55 -4.96 -9.62
N LEU A 199 -6.14 -4.20 -8.70
CA LEU A 199 -7.19 -3.22 -9.00
C LEU A 199 -6.52 -1.86 -9.22
N VAL A 200 -6.64 -1.30 -10.42
CA VAL A 200 -6.09 0.00 -10.80
C VAL A 200 -7.25 0.95 -11.12
N VAL A 201 -7.50 1.90 -10.22
CA VAL A 201 -8.47 2.98 -10.40
C VAL A 201 -7.70 4.28 -10.60
N PHE A 202 -7.92 4.95 -11.72
CA PHE A 202 -7.14 6.11 -12.11
C PHE A 202 -7.99 7.14 -12.86
N ARG A 203 -7.36 8.27 -13.18
CA ARG A 203 -7.97 9.37 -13.95
C ARG A 203 -7.21 9.64 -15.23
N SER A 204 -7.84 10.31 -16.20
CA SER A 204 -7.17 10.73 -17.43
C SER A 204 -6.06 11.78 -17.23
N THR A 205 -5.83 12.23 -15.98
CA THR A 205 -4.72 13.09 -15.60
C THR A 205 -3.35 12.40 -15.68
N ILE A 206 -3.30 11.05 -15.66
CA ILE A 206 -2.04 10.35 -15.86
C ILE A 206 -1.49 10.60 -17.27
N SER A 207 -0.17 10.72 -17.38
CA SER A 207 0.47 10.93 -18.69
C SER A 207 0.40 9.68 -19.56
N ARG A 208 0.53 8.50 -18.94
CA ARG A 208 0.39 7.17 -19.57
C ARG A 208 0.32 6.10 -18.49
N HIS A 209 -0.13 4.89 -18.84
CA HIS A 209 -0.22 3.79 -17.89
C HIS A 209 1.16 3.32 -17.43
N VAL A 210 2.07 3.05 -18.36
CA VAL A 210 3.40 2.51 -18.04
C VAL A 210 4.49 3.33 -18.72
N ASN A 211 5.46 3.80 -17.93
CA ASN A 211 6.67 4.43 -18.48
C ASN A 211 7.79 3.40 -18.59
N ILE A 212 8.26 3.16 -19.82
CA ILE A 212 9.31 2.18 -20.13
C ILE A 212 10.56 2.95 -20.55
N GLY A 213 11.67 2.70 -19.84
CA GLY A 213 13.00 3.23 -20.16
C GLY A 213 13.81 2.30 -21.05
N ALA A 214 14.92 2.82 -21.59
CA ALA A 214 15.86 2.04 -22.39
C ALA A 214 16.54 0.92 -21.55
N ASN A 215 17.16 -0.05 -22.23
CA ASN A 215 17.92 -1.15 -21.63
C ASN A 215 17.09 -2.07 -20.69
N THR A 216 15.78 -2.12 -20.91
CA THR A 216 14.85 -2.99 -20.19
C THR A 216 14.33 -4.09 -21.11
N ALA A 217 13.76 -5.14 -20.53
CA ALA A 217 13.14 -6.26 -21.26
C ALA A 217 11.62 -6.32 -21.00
N PRO A 218 10.84 -5.28 -21.38
CA PRO A 218 9.41 -5.18 -21.03
C PRO A 218 8.57 -6.33 -21.56
N SER A 219 8.91 -6.90 -22.72
CA SER A 219 8.18 -8.03 -23.31
C SER A 219 8.25 -9.33 -22.49
N SER A 220 9.17 -9.41 -21.52
CA SER A 220 9.25 -10.52 -20.58
C SER A 220 8.32 -10.37 -19.37
N PHE A 221 7.67 -9.22 -19.18
CA PHE A 221 6.73 -9.04 -18.08
C PHE A 221 5.44 -9.84 -18.33
N THR A 222 4.92 -10.45 -17.27
CA THR A 222 3.59 -11.10 -17.29
C THR A 222 2.56 -10.17 -16.65
N LEU A 223 1.64 -9.65 -17.47
CA LEU A 223 0.51 -8.86 -16.98
C LEU A 223 -0.79 -9.64 -17.20
N ARG A 224 -1.55 -9.91 -16.14
CA ARG A 224 -2.79 -10.69 -16.27
C ARG A 224 -3.82 -10.45 -15.17
N ASN A 225 -5.09 -10.67 -15.47
CA ASN A 225 -6.18 -10.64 -14.47
C ASN A 225 -6.21 -9.36 -13.62
N ASN A 226 -5.81 -8.22 -14.18
CA ASN A 226 -5.94 -6.93 -13.49
C ASN A 226 -7.29 -6.29 -13.86
N LEU A 227 -7.84 -5.44 -13.00
CA LEU A 227 -8.95 -4.56 -13.37
C LEU A 227 -8.41 -3.15 -13.52
N TRP A 228 -8.62 -2.55 -14.69
CA TRP A 228 -8.27 -1.17 -14.98
C TRP A 228 -9.54 -0.34 -15.15
N TYR A 229 -9.66 0.73 -14.38
CA TYR A 229 -10.82 1.61 -14.43
C TYR A 229 -10.39 3.08 -14.40
N ASN A 230 -10.54 3.74 -15.54
CA ASN A 230 -10.45 5.19 -15.65
C ASN A 230 -11.80 5.79 -15.25
N VAL A 231 -11.84 6.53 -14.14
CA VAL A 231 -13.10 7.04 -13.56
C VAL A 231 -13.77 8.13 -14.38
N ASP A 232 -13.01 8.90 -15.15
CA ASP A 232 -13.51 10.00 -16.00
C ASP A 232 -13.63 9.62 -17.48
N ALA A 233 -12.98 8.53 -17.90
CA ALA A 233 -13.13 7.98 -19.25
C ALA A 233 -13.03 6.45 -19.26
N PRO A 234 -14.06 5.69 -18.83
CA PRO A 234 -13.99 4.24 -18.70
C PRO A 234 -13.56 3.49 -19.97
N ALA A 235 -13.93 4.00 -21.16
CA ALA A 235 -13.49 3.44 -22.44
C ALA A 235 -11.97 3.52 -22.67
N SER A 236 -11.28 4.45 -22.00
CA SER A 236 -9.84 4.67 -22.04
C SER A 236 -9.08 3.92 -20.93
N SER A 237 -9.67 2.86 -20.37
CA SER A 237 -9.06 2.11 -19.26
C SER A 237 -7.95 1.14 -19.68
N ARG A 238 -7.85 0.82 -20.98
CA ARG A 238 -6.89 -0.20 -21.46
C ARG A 238 -5.49 0.41 -21.67
N PRO A 239 -4.44 -0.14 -21.05
CA PRO A 239 -3.05 0.21 -21.34
C PRO A 239 -2.70 0.04 -22.82
N GLN A 240 -1.83 0.93 -23.33
CA GLN A 240 -1.53 1.07 -24.77
C GLN A 240 -0.07 0.75 -25.10
N GLU A 241 0.73 0.36 -24.10
CA GLU A 241 2.14 0.04 -24.28
C GLU A 241 2.34 -1.27 -25.05
N ALA A 242 2.61 -1.16 -26.35
CA ALA A 242 2.74 -2.30 -27.28
C ALA A 242 3.81 -3.35 -26.90
N GLN A 243 4.78 -2.98 -26.05
CA GLN A 243 5.81 -3.89 -25.55
C GLN A 243 5.31 -4.81 -24.43
N LEU A 244 4.11 -4.55 -23.88
CA LEU A 244 3.52 -5.30 -22.78
C LEU A 244 2.30 -6.08 -23.28
N THR A 245 2.27 -7.38 -22.99
CA THR A 245 1.11 -8.22 -23.28
C THR A 245 0.28 -8.40 -22.01
N GLN A 246 -1.00 -8.05 -22.09
CA GLN A 246 -1.96 -8.24 -21.01
C GLN A 246 -2.97 -9.33 -21.36
N THR A 247 -3.24 -10.26 -20.44
CA THR A 247 -4.19 -11.36 -20.65
C THR A 247 -5.27 -11.38 -19.56
N SER A 248 -6.51 -11.71 -19.92
CA SER A 248 -7.62 -11.91 -18.97
C SER A 248 -7.91 -10.75 -18.01
N SER A 249 -7.50 -9.52 -18.35
CA SER A 249 -7.79 -8.32 -17.56
C SER A 249 -9.20 -7.78 -17.88
N ILE A 250 -9.78 -7.09 -16.91
CA ILE A 250 -11.05 -6.36 -17.03
C ILE A 250 -10.71 -4.88 -17.28
N TYR A 251 -11.40 -4.25 -18.23
CA TYR A 251 -11.18 -2.84 -18.58
C TYR A 251 -12.50 -2.07 -18.57
N GLY A 252 -12.52 -0.90 -17.95
CA GLY A 252 -13.64 0.04 -18.03
C GLY A 252 -14.88 -0.34 -17.22
N SER A 253 -14.88 -1.49 -16.55
CA SER A 253 -15.92 -1.87 -15.59
C SER A 253 -15.68 -1.16 -14.25
N ASP A 254 -16.70 -0.46 -13.75
CA ASP A 254 -16.65 0.16 -12.43
C ASP A 254 -16.42 -0.93 -11.36
N PRO A 255 -15.38 -0.81 -10.51
CA PRO A 255 -15.11 -1.77 -9.45
C PRO A 255 -16.13 -1.72 -8.30
N LEU A 256 -17.13 -0.82 -8.32
CA LEU A 256 -18.17 -0.72 -7.29
C LEU A 256 -17.57 -0.64 -5.88
N LEU A 257 -16.66 0.31 -5.66
CA LEU A 257 -16.09 0.53 -4.33
C LEU A 257 -17.14 1.12 -3.39
N ARG A 258 -17.11 0.73 -2.11
CA ARG A 258 -18.07 1.19 -1.09
C ARG A 258 -18.07 2.71 -0.93
N GLY A 259 -16.90 3.34 -1.08
CA GLY A 259 -16.77 4.78 -0.96
C GLY A 259 -15.48 5.31 -1.56
N TYR A 260 -15.37 5.33 -2.90
CA TYR A 260 -14.21 5.87 -3.60
C TYR A 260 -13.87 7.32 -3.18
N ALA A 261 -14.89 8.19 -3.07
CA ALA A 261 -14.71 9.58 -2.64
C ALA A 261 -14.43 9.74 -1.13
N THR A 262 -14.80 8.75 -0.32
CA THR A 262 -14.63 8.79 1.15
C THR A 262 -13.43 7.98 1.63
N GLY A 263 -12.65 7.39 0.72
CA GLY A 263 -11.48 6.57 1.03
C GLY A 263 -11.79 5.12 1.42
N ASP A 264 -13.05 4.68 1.29
CA ASP A 264 -13.43 3.28 1.50
C ASP A 264 -13.32 2.49 0.19
N TYR A 265 -12.11 1.96 -0.04
CA TYR A 265 -11.77 1.21 -1.24
C TYR A 265 -12.08 -0.29 -1.15
N ARG A 266 -12.92 -0.71 -0.20
CA ARG A 266 -13.45 -2.08 -0.19
C ARG A 266 -14.46 -2.22 -1.34
N PRO A 267 -14.44 -3.33 -2.10
CA PRO A 267 -15.47 -3.59 -3.09
C PRO A 267 -16.82 -3.89 -2.42
N GLN A 268 -17.90 -3.57 -3.14
CA GLN A 268 -19.25 -4.04 -2.82
C GLN A 268 -19.42 -5.52 -3.23
N PRO A 269 -20.39 -6.25 -2.66
CA PRO A 269 -20.61 -7.67 -2.99
C PRO A 269 -20.89 -7.96 -4.47
N SER A 270 -21.44 -7.00 -5.21
CA SER A 270 -21.73 -7.09 -6.66
C SER A 270 -20.57 -6.65 -7.55
N SER A 271 -19.42 -6.30 -6.97
CA SER A 271 -18.26 -5.81 -7.71
C SER A 271 -17.76 -6.83 -8.75
N PRO A 272 -17.35 -6.39 -9.95
CA PRO A 272 -16.74 -7.28 -10.95
C PRO A 272 -15.39 -7.83 -10.53
N VAL A 273 -14.78 -7.33 -9.45
CA VAL A 273 -13.52 -7.87 -8.93
C VAL A 273 -13.70 -9.19 -8.20
N LYS A 274 -14.93 -9.49 -7.74
CA LYS A 274 -15.25 -10.66 -6.92
C LYS A 274 -14.94 -11.96 -7.66
N GLY A 275 -14.03 -12.78 -7.11
CA GLY A 275 -13.64 -14.07 -7.70
C GLY A 275 -13.04 -13.99 -9.11
N ALA A 276 -12.61 -12.81 -9.56
CA ALA A 276 -12.10 -12.59 -10.92
C ALA A 276 -10.58 -12.78 -11.05
N GLY A 277 -9.88 -12.95 -9.93
CA GLY A 277 -8.44 -13.15 -9.89
C GLY A 277 -8.03 -14.58 -10.25
N ILE A 278 -6.74 -14.76 -10.55
CA ILE A 278 -6.12 -16.08 -10.64
C ILE A 278 -5.61 -16.51 -9.27
N ALA A 279 -5.80 -17.79 -8.92
CA ALA A 279 -5.27 -18.35 -7.69
C ALA A 279 -3.75 -18.14 -7.59
N THR A 280 -3.29 -17.72 -6.42
CA THR A 280 -1.87 -17.65 -6.08
C THR A 280 -1.52 -18.84 -5.16
N PRO A 281 -0.26 -19.35 -5.21
CA PRO A 281 0.10 -20.59 -4.51
C PRO A 281 0.01 -20.50 -2.98
N ASP A 282 0.12 -19.29 -2.42
CA ASP A 282 0.13 -19.05 -0.99
C ASP A 282 -1.26 -18.70 -0.47
N ALA A 283 -1.59 -19.13 0.74
CA ALA A 283 -2.75 -18.66 1.50
C ALA A 283 -2.52 -17.19 1.92
N VAL A 284 -2.65 -16.28 0.96
CA VAL A 284 -2.50 -14.85 1.17
C VAL A 284 -3.72 -14.32 1.91
N ARG A 285 -3.47 -13.45 2.89
CA ARG A 285 -4.52 -12.64 3.50
C ARG A 285 -4.66 -11.32 2.76
N ASP A 286 -5.90 -10.87 2.56
CA ASP A 286 -6.23 -9.55 2.07
C ASP A 286 -5.76 -8.46 3.05
N PHE A 287 -5.90 -7.20 2.65
CA PHE A 287 -5.49 -6.04 3.43
C PHE A 287 -6.11 -6.05 4.84
N ALA A 288 -7.39 -6.40 4.95
CA ALA A 288 -8.12 -6.53 6.21
C ALA A 288 -7.72 -7.76 7.05
N GLY A 289 -6.93 -8.68 6.48
CA GLY A 289 -6.44 -9.89 7.15
C GLY A 289 -7.31 -11.12 6.97
N ARG A 290 -8.30 -11.07 6.06
CA ARG A 290 -9.14 -12.22 5.67
C ARG A 290 -8.41 -13.06 4.65
N THR A 291 -8.62 -14.37 4.65
CA THR A 291 -8.10 -15.23 3.58
C THR A 291 -8.81 -14.88 2.27
N TYR A 292 -8.06 -14.75 1.18
CA TYR A 292 -8.67 -14.61 -0.15
C TYR A 292 -9.48 -15.86 -0.52
N ALA A 293 -10.55 -15.69 -1.29
CA ALA A 293 -11.29 -16.80 -1.88
C ALA A 293 -10.46 -17.53 -2.96
N ASN A 294 -10.98 -18.64 -3.48
CA ASN A 294 -10.39 -19.33 -4.63
C ASN A 294 -11.47 -19.60 -5.70
N PRO A 295 -11.48 -18.88 -6.84
CA PRO A 295 -10.55 -17.81 -7.20
C PRO A 295 -10.64 -16.56 -6.30
N PRO A 296 -9.54 -15.81 -6.09
CA PRO A 296 -9.53 -14.62 -5.23
C PRO A 296 -10.22 -13.43 -5.90
N SER A 297 -10.64 -12.44 -5.12
CA SER A 297 -10.96 -11.13 -5.67
C SER A 297 -9.73 -10.43 -6.27
N ILE A 298 -9.91 -9.62 -7.31
CA ILE A 298 -8.91 -8.66 -7.80
C ILE A 298 -8.80 -7.50 -6.79
N GLY A 299 -7.58 -7.07 -6.49
CA GLY A 299 -7.29 -5.98 -5.57
C GLY A 299 -6.97 -6.41 -4.14
N ALA A 300 -6.76 -5.43 -3.27
CA ALA A 300 -6.27 -5.61 -1.90
C ALA A 300 -7.31 -6.11 -0.91
N TYR A 301 -8.59 -6.14 -1.27
CA TYR A 301 -9.68 -6.57 -0.41
C TYR A 301 -10.45 -7.70 -1.06
N GLU A 302 -10.79 -8.71 -0.28
CA GLU A 302 -11.74 -9.74 -0.72
C GLU A 302 -13.17 -9.17 -0.77
N ALA A 303 -13.89 -9.37 -1.87
CA ALA A 303 -15.26 -8.87 -2.03
C ALA A 303 -16.31 -9.75 -1.32
N ASP A 304 -15.95 -10.98 -0.95
CA ASP A 304 -16.79 -11.82 -0.12
C ASP A 304 -16.89 -11.30 1.31
N GLU A 305 -18.12 -11.12 1.78
CA GLU A 305 -18.42 -11.18 3.22
C GLU A 305 -18.52 -12.67 3.57
N MET A 306 -17.79 -13.12 4.60
CA MET A 306 -17.96 -14.49 5.06
C MET A 306 -19.43 -14.70 5.44
N THR A 307 -20.13 -15.55 4.71
CA THR A 307 -21.29 -16.27 5.24
C THR A 307 -20.77 -17.53 5.91
N SER A 308 -19.97 -17.38 6.97
CA SER A 308 -19.72 -18.49 7.89
C SER A 308 -20.79 -18.44 8.97
N VAL A 309 -21.64 -19.46 8.98
CA VAL A 309 -22.53 -19.82 10.07
C VAL A 309 -21.76 -19.74 11.38
N GLY A 310 -22.15 -18.85 12.30
CA GLY A 310 -21.79 -18.98 13.72
C GLY A 310 -21.04 -17.84 14.41
N ASP A 311 -20.76 -16.70 13.76
CA ASP A 311 -20.38 -15.50 14.52
C ASP A 311 -21.61 -14.60 14.63
N TRP A 312 -22.21 -14.60 15.82
CA TRP A 312 -23.11 -13.52 16.23
C TRP A 312 -22.38 -12.21 15.98
N GLN A 313 -22.83 -11.48 14.97
CA GLN A 313 -22.52 -10.07 14.82
C GLN A 313 -22.81 -9.43 16.18
N HIS A 314 -21.82 -8.79 16.78
CA HIS A 314 -22.11 -7.61 17.57
C HIS A 314 -22.14 -6.47 16.55
N PRO A 315 -23.33 -6.06 16.05
CA PRO A 315 -23.42 -4.95 15.12
C PRO A 315 -23.07 -3.68 15.90
N SER A 316 -21.85 -3.17 15.77
CA SER A 316 -21.59 -1.76 16.10
C SER A 316 -22.07 -0.89 14.92
N SER A 317 -23.37 -0.90 14.65
CA SER A 317 -23.99 -0.13 13.56
C SER A 317 -24.61 1.16 14.08
N VAL A 318 -23.79 2.02 14.71
CA VAL A 318 -24.15 3.43 14.93
C VAL A 318 -23.43 4.28 13.89
N HIS A 319 -24.21 4.93 13.03
CA HIS A 319 -23.72 5.90 12.05
C HIS A 319 -23.98 7.32 12.56
N ALA A 320 -22.95 8.17 12.59
CA ALA A 320 -23.04 9.55 13.07
C ALA A 320 -22.71 10.54 11.95
N MET A 321 -23.54 11.57 11.79
CA MET A 321 -23.31 12.68 10.85
C MET A 321 -23.35 14.00 11.60
N ARG A 322 -22.26 14.78 11.49
CA ARG A 322 -22.13 16.08 12.15
C ARG A 322 -22.86 17.18 11.38
N THR A 323 -23.54 18.07 12.10
CA THR A 323 -24.09 19.34 11.59
C THR A 323 -23.55 20.53 12.42
N PRO A 324 -23.73 21.79 11.97
CA PRO A 324 -23.31 22.96 12.73
C PRO A 324 -23.95 23.08 14.12
N ASP A 325 -25.14 22.51 14.30
CA ASP A 325 -26.00 22.59 15.48
C ASP A 325 -26.10 21.28 16.28
N GLY A 326 -25.49 20.20 15.82
CA GLY A 326 -25.58 18.91 16.50
C GLY A 326 -25.07 17.71 15.73
N TRP A 327 -25.62 16.55 16.07
CA TRP A 327 -25.33 15.26 15.44
C TRP A 327 -26.62 14.55 15.05
N TRP A 328 -26.67 14.04 13.83
CA TRP A 328 -27.63 13.00 13.44
C TRP A 328 -27.02 11.64 13.74
N LEU A 329 -27.70 10.86 14.58
CA LEU A 329 -27.33 9.48 14.89
C LEU A 329 -28.33 8.54 14.27
N THR A 330 -27.83 7.55 13.53
CA THR A 330 -28.61 6.44 13.01
C THR A 330 -28.13 5.15 13.67
N VAL A 331 -29.03 4.47 14.37
CA VAL A 331 -28.77 3.22 15.10
C VAL A 331 -29.73 2.14 14.62
N ALA A 332 -29.26 0.90 14.54
CA ALA A 332 -30.10 -0.22 14.13
C ALA A 332 -31.22 -0.48 15.17
N GLN A 333 -32.35 -1.04 14.71
CA GLN A 333 -33.55 -1.17 15.55
C GLN A 333 -33.34 -2.07 16.76
N ASP A 334 -32.50 -3.09 16.59
CA ASP A 334 -32.09 -4.06 17.59
C ASP A 334 -31.16 -3.50 18.67
N MET A 335 -30.59 -2.31 18.46
CA MET A 335 -29.80 -1.59 19.48
C MET A 335 -30.63 -0.59 20.29
N LEU A 336 -31.91 -0.40 19.97
CA LEU A 336 -32.76 0.55 20.68
C LEU A 336 -33.39 -0.11 21.93
N PRO A 337 -33.44 0.60 23.07
CA PRO A 337 -32.88 1.93 23.30
C PRO A 337 -31.36 1.89 23.60
N VAL A 338 -30.59 2.84 23.06
CA VAL A 338 -29.14 2.98 23.34
C VAL A 338 -28.84 4.30 24.02
N ARG A 339 -27.99 4.27 25.05
CA ARG A 339 -27.53 5.48 25.74
C ARG A 339 -26.27 6.03 25.07
N ILE A 340 -26.27 7.33 24.84
CA ILE A 340 -25.11 8.08 24.39
C ILE A 340 -24.70 9.12 25.42
N ARG A 341 -23.41 9.45 25.45
CA ARG A 341 -22.84 10.53 26.24
C ARG A 341 -22.41 11.67 25.33
N VAL A 342 -22.62 12.91 25.77
CA VAL A 342 -22.06 14.11 25.14
C VAL A 342 -20.88 14.56 25.96
N VAL A 343 -19.70 14.71 25.35
CA VAL A 343 -18.48 15.17 26.00
C VAL A 343 -17.92 16.39 25.30
N ASP A 344 -17.24 17.29 26.03
CA ASP A 344 -16.51 18.40 25.42
C ASP A 344 -15.13 17.97 24.88
N VAL A 345 -14.44 18.88 24.18
CA VAL A 345 -13.06 18.70 23.67
C VAL A 345 -12.02 18.26 24.73
N ARG A 346 -12.29 18.42 26.03
CA ARG A 346 -11.42 18.00 27.13
C ARG A 346 -11.86 16.65 27.73
N GLY A 347 -12.87 16.00 27.16
CA GLY A 347 -13.44 14.75 27.63
C GLY A 347 -14.39 14.89 28.83
N VAL A 348 -14.80 16.11 29.19
CA VAL A 348 -15.73 16.33 30.31
C VAL A 348 -17.15 15.98 29.85
N LEU A 349 -17.85 15.13 30.61
CA LEU A 349 -19.25 14.80 30.37
C LEU A 349 -20.13 16.06 30.48
N ARG A 350 -20.85 16.36 29.41
CA ARG A 350 -21.78 17.49 29.29
C ARG A 350 -23.25 17.05 29.35
N GLY A 351 -23.53 15.79 29.03
CA GLY A 351 -24.88 15.22 29.16
C GLY A 351 -24.96 13.80 28.63
N GLY A 352 -26.17 13.25 28.60
CA GLY A 352 -26.44 11.97 27.97
C GLY A 352 -27.86 11.92 27.41
N VAL A 353 -28.04 11.21 26.30
CA VAL A 353 -29.33 11.05 25.61
C VAL A 353 -29.59 9.56 25.45
N THR A 354 -30.84 9.14 25.60
CA THR A 354 -31.25 7.77 25.23
C THR A 354 -31.93 7.86 23.88
N LEU A 355 -31.40 7.13 22.91
CA LEU A 355 -31.97 7.05 21.58
C LEU A 355 -33.07 5.98 21.63
N GLU A 356 -34.31 6.40 21.40
CA GLU A 356 -35.50 5.52 21.33
C GLU A 356 -35.89 5.22 19.87
N ASN A 357 -35.36 5.99 18.93
CA ASN A 357 -35.66 5.88 17.51
C ASN A 357 -34.39 5.64 16.71
N GLN A 358 -34.52 4.89 15.61
CA GLN A 358 -33.40 4.51 14.74
C GLN A 358 -32.67 5.72 14.19
N ARG A 359 -33.31 6.89 14.10
CA ARG A 359 -32.68 8.14 13.70
C ARG A 359 -33.07 9.25 14.64
N THR A 360 -32.09 9.84 15.31
CA THR A 360 -32.31 10.88 16.32
C THR A 360 -31.31 12.01 16.14
N PHE A 361 -31.77 13.24 16.31
CA PHE A 361 -30.91 14.42 16.33
C PHE A 361 -30.52 14.77 17.76
N VAL A 362 -29.24 15.04 17.99
CA VAL A 362 -28.66 15.38 19.28
C VAL A 362 -28.04 16.77 19.18
N PRO A 363 -28.67 17.81 19.75
CA PRO A 363 -28.13 19.17 19.71
C PRO A 363 -26.82 19.25 20.49
N THR A 364 -25.77 19.81 19.87
CA THR A 364 -24.45 19.98 20.50
C THR A 364 -23.74 21.21 19.94
N SER A 365 -22.96 21.90 20.78
CA SER A 365 -22.06 22.95 20.30
C SER A 365 -20.90 22.41 19.44
N PRO A 366 -20.20 23.25 18.65
CA PRO A 366 -19.04 22.85 17.84
C PRO A 366 -17.94 22.08 18.59
N SER A 367 -17.81 22.30 19.90
CA SER A 367 -16.80 21.70 20.78
C SER A 367 -17.28 20.49 21.57
N GLU A 368 -18.47 19.95 21.25
CA GLU A 368 -19.05 18.78 21.88
C GLU A 368 -19.18 17.59 20.90
N PHE A 369 -19.00 16.39 21.45
CA PHE A 369 -18.93 15.12 20.72
C PHE A 369 -19.82 14.08 21.38
N VAL A 370 -20.38 13.18 20.58
CA VAL A 370 -21.21 12.08 21.04
C VAL A 370 -20.40 10.79 21.11
N ILE A 371 -20.52 10.07 22.23
CA ILE A 371 -19.93 8.75 22.46
C ILE A 371 -21.09 7.78 22.68
N VAL A 372 -21.10 6.68 21.93
CA VAL A 372 -22.05 5.59 22.12
C VAL A 372 -21.47 4.65 23.18
N ASP A 373 -22.23 4.42 24.26
CA ASP A 373 -21.85 3.40 25.22
C ASP A 373 -22.23 2.02 24.64
N PRO A 374 -21.30 1.03 24.65
CA PRO A 374 -21.53 -0.29 24.05
C PRO A 374 -22.61 -1.10 24.75
#